data_AF-B2FKA3-F1
#
_entry.id   AF-B2FKA3-F1
#
_cell.length_a   1.000
_cell.length_b   1.000
_cell.length_c   1.000
_cell.angle_alpha   90.00
_cell.angle_beta   90.00
_cell.angle_gamma   90.00
#
_symmetry.space_group_name_H-M   'P 1'
#
loop_
_entity.id
_entity.type
_entity.pdbx_description
1 polymer ?
#
loop_
_entity_poly.entity_id
_entity_poly.type
_entity_poly.pdbx_seq_one_letter_code
_entity_poly.pdbx_strand_id
1 'polypeptide(L)'
;MTHRHNLGRSEKYHALPRTLYALLFDDGGCYIGQSSNPQQREKQHRSPKGGWHRPFRFHALEVVTATRAETEAYEQAWRVKASREGWRIYAKPPGIVVNPHRRATAHVRGLAHQRRWQLGTPVKAPSERVGWWPWVVVVISVLTLARCVTG
;
A
#
# COMPACT_ATOMS: atom_id res chain seq x y z
N MET A 1 30.68 8.29 17.91
CA MET A 1 30.80 6.89 17.47
C MET A 1 29.79 6.05 18.23
N THR A 2 28.65 5.73 17.63
CA THR A 2 27.59 4.96 18.30
C THR A 2 27.91 3.47 18.15
N HIS A 3 28.25 2.81 19.26
CA HIS A 3 28.44 1.36 19.34
C HIS A 3 27.17 0.67 18.80
N ARG A 4 27.22 0.13 17.58
CA ARG A 4 26.21 -0.79 17.06
C ARG A 4 26.40 -2.12 17.80
N HIS A 5 25.71 -2.28 18.92
CA HIS A 5 25.59 -3.59 19.55
C HIS A 5 24.94 -4.54 18.53
N ASN A 6 25.56 -5.71 18.36
CA ASN A 6 25.14 -6.72 17.40
C ASN A 6 23.95 -7.50 17.99
N LEU A 7 22.76 -6.88 17.96
CA LEU A 7 21.55 -7.35 18.67
C LEU A 7 20.98 -8.67 18.12
N GLY A 8 21.40 -9.14 16.94
CA GLY A 8 21.00 -10.44 16.39
C GLY A 8 19.49 -10.71 16.50
N ARG A 9 19.11 -11.83 17.15
CA ARG A 9 17.70 -12.23 17.32
C ARG A 9 16.92 -11.40 18.35
N SER A 10 17.59 -10.68 19.26
CA SER A 10 16.94 -9.85 20.27
C SER A 10 16.49 -8.49 19.74
N GLU A 11 16.95 -8.07 18.55
CA GLU A 11 16.59 -6.80 17.90
C GLU A 11 15.07 -6.56 17.86
N LYS A 12 14.27 -7.62 17.78
CA LYS A 12 12.80 -7.54 17.78
C LYS A 12 12.20 -6.94 19.05
N TYR A 13 12.91 -7.02 20.18
CA TYR A 13 12.46 -6.55 21.49
C TYR A 13 12.96 -5.15 21.85
N HIS A 14 13.91 -4.60 21.09
CA HIS A 14 14.45 -3.29 21.36
C HIS A 14 13.74 -2.23 20.52
N ALA A 15 13.42 -1.10 21.16
CA ALA A 15 12.97 0.09 20.47
C ALA A 15 14.15 0.64 19.66
N LEU A 16 14.04 0.54 18.34
CA LEU A 16 15.06 0.98 17.40
C LEU A 16 14.41 1.80 16.29
N PRO A 17 15.15 2.74 15.68
CA PRO A 17 14.69 3.41 14.48
C PRO A 17 14.39 2.40 13.38
N ARG A 18 13.14 2.36 12.93
CA ARG A 18 12.64 1.50 11.86
C ARG A 18 11.99 2.39 10.82
N THR A 19 12.48 2.28 9.59
CA THR A 19 11.90 2.97 8.44
C THR A 19 10.72 2.15 7.92
N LEU A 20 9.54 2.77 7.88
CA LEU A 20 8.42 2.29 7.10
C LEU A 20 8.59 2.75 5.66
N TYR A 21 8.34 1.85 4.72
CA TYR A 21 8.52 2.10 3.30
C TYR A 21 7.40 1.50 2.46
N ALA A 22 7.22 2.08 1.27
CA ALA A 22 6.35 1.58 0.22
C ALA A 22 7.16 1.12 -1.00
N LEU A 23 6.72 0.03 -1.63
CA LEU A 23 7.07 -0.29 -3.02
C LEU A 23 5.83 0.01 -3.87
N LEU A 24 5.96 0.96 -4.78
CA LEU A 24 4.88 1.34 -5.70
C LEU A 24 5.10 0.66 -7.05
N PHE A 25 4.09 -0.05 -7.52
CA PHE A 25 4.09 -0.76 -8.79
C PHE A 25 3.29 0.03 -9.82
N ASP A 26 3.70 -0.03 -11.09
CA ASP A 26 3.06 0.74 -12.16
C ASP A 26 1.63 0.28 -12.49
N ASP A 27 1.26 -0.92 -12.04
CA ASP A 27 -0.09 -1.47 -12.15
C ASP A 27 -1.07 -0.90 -11.09
N GLY A 28 -0.64 0.02 -10.22
CA GLY A 28 -1.44 0.54 -9.10
C GLY A 28 -1.39 -0.33 -7.84
N GLY A 29 -0.51 -1.32 -7.81
CA GLY A 29 -0.16 -2.09 -6.62
C GLY A 29 0.76 -1.34 -5.66
N CYS A 30 0.65 -1.65 -4.38
CA CYS A 30 1.51 -1.10 -3.34
C CYS A 30 1.85 -2.17 -2.28
N TYR A 31 3.14 -2.39 -2.01
CA TYR A 31 3.60 -3.16 -0.85
C TYR A 31 4.07 -2.22 0.25
N ILE A 32 3.68 -2.47 1.49
CA ILE A 32 4.14 -1.72 2.67
C ILE A 32 4.93 -2.67 3.57
N GLY A 33 6.11 -2.23 3.99
CA GLY A 33 6.97 -2.96 4.90
C GLY A 33 7.78 -2.05 5.82
N GLN A 34 8.53 -2.67 6.73
CA GLN A 34 9.44 -2.00 7.67
C GLN A 34 10.87 -2.57 7.63
N SER A 35 11.86 -1.75 7.95
CA SER A 35 13.26 -2.19 8.09
C SER A 35 14.10 -1.22 8.92
N SER A 36 15.06 -1.74 9.67
CA SER A 36 16.14 -0.96 10.30
C SER A 36 17.26 -0.57 9.32
N ASN A 37 17.31 -1.19 8.14
CA ASN A 37 18.25 -0.88 7.06
C ASN A 37 17.53 -0.85 5.69
N PRO A 38 16.83 0.27 5.36
CA PRO A 38 16.01 0.35 4.15
C PRO A 38 16.82 0.18 2.86
N GLN A 39 18.07 0.64 2.81
CA GLN A 39 18.93 0.51 1.61
C GLN A 39 19.27 -0.96 1.33
N GLN A 40 19.64 -1.73 2.36
CA GLN A 40 19.86 -3.16 2.20
C GLN A 40 18.56 -3.88 1.84
N ARG A 41 17.44 -3.46 2.44
CA ARG A 41 16.12 -4.06 2.18
C ARG A 41 15.65 -3.81 0.74
N GLU A 42 15.89 -2.63 0.19
CA GLU A 42 15.63 -2.33 -1.22
C GLU A 42 16.43 -3.26 -2.14
N LYS A 43 17.74 -3.41 -1.89
CA LYS A 43 18.59 -4.34 -2.66
C LYS A 43 18.06 -5.77 -2.61
N GLN A 44 17.58 -6.23 -1.46
CA GLN A 44 16.96 -7.56 -1.31
C GLN A 44 15.70 -7.70 -2.17
N HIS A 45 14.80 -6.71 -2.15
CA HIS A 45 13.59 -6.71 -2.99
C HIS A 45 13.90 -6.67 -4.49
N ARG A 46 14.96 -5.95 -4.89
CA ARG A 46 15.41 -5.88 -6.30
C ARG A 46 16.13 -7.14 -6.77
N SER A 47 16.68 -7.94 -5.86
CA SER A 47 17.37 -9.18 -6.22
C SER A 47 16.39 -10.23 -6.79
N PRO A 48 16.87 -11.19 -7.61
CA PRO A 48 16.02 -12.30 -8.07
C PRO A 48 15.34 -13.08 -6.93
N LYS A 49 16.03 -13.21 -5.78
CA LYS A 49 15.49 -13.85 -4.56
C LYS A 49 14.39 -13.02 -3.88
N GLY A 50 14.25 -11.75 -4.25
CA GLY A 50 13.18 -10.88 -3.78
C GLY A 50 11.80 -11.26 -4.32
N GLY A 51 11.72 -12.01 -5.43
CA GLY A 51 10.49 -12.68 -5.88
C GLY A 51 9.40 -11.78 -6.50
N TRP A 52 9.62 -10.46 -6.59
CA TRP A 52 8.62 -9.55 -7.17
C TRP A 52 8.51 -9.67 -8.69
N HIS A 53 9.65 -9.92 -9.35
CA HIS A 53 9.78 -10.08 -10.81
C HIS A 53 9.09 -8.96 -11.61
N ARG A 54 9.07 -7.74 -11.08
CA ARG A 54 8.45 -6.56 -11.70
C ARG A 54 9.12 -5.28 -11.18
N PRO A 55 9.16 -4.21 -11.98
CA PRO A 55 9.71 -2.92 -11.55
C PRO A 55 8.85 -2.31 -10.43
N PHE A 56 9.51 -1.58 -9.53
CA PHE A 56 8.87 -0.81 -8.48
C PHE A 56 9.70 0.42 -8.14
N ARG A 57 9.03 1.43 -7.58
CA ARG A 57 9.67 2.58 -6.93
C ARG A 57 9.67 2.37 -5.41
N PHE A 58 10.84 2.50 -4.79
CA PHE A 58 11.00 2.40 -3.34
C PHE A 58 10.87 3.79 -2.71
N HIS A 59 9.98 3.95 -1.74
CA HIS A 59 9.75 5.22 -1.04
C HIS A 59 9.77 5.03 0.47
N ALA A 60 10.57 5.84 1.17
CA ALA A 60 10.45 5.96 2.62
C ALA A 60 9.17 6.74 2.97
N LEU A 61 8.44 6.29 3.98
CA LEU A 61 7.20 6.91 4.45
C LEU A 61 7.40 7.66 5.76
N GLU A 62 7.97 6.98 6.75
CA GLU A 62 8.09 7.44 8.12
C GLU A 62 9.24 6.67 8.80
N VAL A 63 9.92 7.29 9.76
CA VAL A 63 10.83 6.59 10.66
C VAL A 63 10.21 6.62 12.06
N VAL A 64 10.03 5.46 12.66
CA VAL A 64 9.51 5.31 14.02
C VAL A 64 10.54 4.63 14.89
N THR A 65 10.68 5.09 16.14
CA THR A 65 11.51 4.40 17.14
C THR A 65 10.58 3.54 17.98
N ALA A 66 10.54 2.24 17.68
CA ALA A 66 9.60 1.32 18.29
C ALA A 66 10.14 -0.12 18.25
N THR A 67 9.57 -0.98 19.09
CA THR A 67 9.81 -2.43 18.98
C THR A 67 9.27 -2.96 17.66
N ARG A 68 9.66 -4.19 17.28
CA ARG A 68 9.14 -4.79 16.06
C ARG A 68 7.62 -4.96 16.10
N ALA A 69 7.09 -5.41 17.23
CA ALA A 69 5.65 -5.66 17.41
C ALA A 69 4.85 -4.36 17.32
N GLU A 70 5.33 -3.28 17.94
CA GLU A 70 4.69 -1.96 17.82
C GLU A 70 4.73 -1.48 16.37
N THR A 71 5.89 -1.59 15.72
CA THR A 71 6.07 -1.17 14.31
C THR A 71 5.10 -1.88 13.35
N GLU A 72 4.67 -3.11 13.66
CA GLU A 72 3.66 -3.82 12.86
C GLU A 72 2.30 -3.10 12.86
N ALA A 73 1.92 -2.42 13.95
CA ALA A 73 0.71 -1.59 13.98
C ALA A 73 0.83 -0.36 13.08
N TYR A 74 2.00 0.29 13.07
CA TYR A 74 2.30 1.42 12.17
C TYR A 74 2.32 0.97 10.71
N GLU A 75 2.93 -0.19 10.42
CA GLU A 75 2.94 -0.80 9.08
C GLU A 75 1.50 -1.09 8.60
N GLN A 76 0.66 -1.66 9.47
CA GLN A 76 -0.75 -1.90 9.16
C GLN A 76 -1.53 -0.61 8.95
N ALA A 77 -1.24 0.44 9.72
CA ALA A 77 -1.86 1.75 9.55
C ALA A 77 -1.54 2.37 8.18
N TRP A 78 -0.29 2.26 7.72
CA TRP A 78 0.10 2.69 6.39
C TRP A 78 -0.55 1.87 5.27
N ARG A 79 -0.75 0.56 5.46
CA ARG A 79 -1.54 -0.26 4.51
C ARG A 79 -2.99 0.24 4.40
N VAL A 80 -3.63 0.52 5.55
CA VAL A 80 -5.00 1.07 5.58
C VAL A 80 -5.04 2.44 4.89
N LYS A 81 -4.07 3.31 5.18
CA LYS A 81 -3.98 4.64 4.55
C LYS A 81 -3.80 4.53 3.04
N ALA A 82 -2.83 3.76 2.56
CA ALA A 82 -2.60 3.54 1.13
C ALA A 82 -3.86 3.00 0.41
N SER A 83 -4.56 2.04 1.03
CA SER A 83 -5.80 1.50 0.48
C SER A 83 -6.92 2.55 0.36
N ARG A 84 -7.04 3.47 1.34
CA ARG A 84 -8.00 4.59 1.27
C ARG A 84 -7.69 5.56 0.14
N GLU A 85 -6.43 5.68 -0.25
CA GLU A 85 -5.96 6.49 -1.38
C GLU A 85 -6.05 5.73 -2.73
N GLY A 86 -6.69 4.56 -2.74
CA GLY A 86 -6.99 3.78 -3.94
C GLY A 86 -5.94 2.73 -4.33
N TRP A 87 -4.83 2.60 -3.58
CA TRP A 87 -3.80 1.61 -3.88
C TRP A 87 -4.24 0.19 -3.54
N ARG A 88 -3.90 -0.78 -4.41
CA ARG A 88 -4.13 -2.21 -4.12
C ARG A 88 -2.99 -2.73 -3.26
N ILE A 89 -3.30 -3.13 -2.04
CA ILE A 89 -2.26 -3.56 -1.09
C ILE A 89 -1.81 -4.98 -1.41
N TYR A 90 -0.53 -5.12 -1.72
CA TYR A 90 0.10 -6.41 -1.95
C TYR A 90 0.63 -6.98 -0.64
N ALA A 91 0.43 -8.29 -0.47
CA ALA A 91 1.16 -9.10 0.50
C ALA A 91 2.63 -9.25 0.05
N LYS A 92 3.35 -10.22 0.64
CA LYS A 92 4.66 -10.62 0.13
C LYS A 92 4.57 -11.04 -1.35
N PRO A 93 5.71 -11.07 -2.08
CA PRO A 93 5.73 -11.59 -3.45
C PRO A 93 4.99 -12.94 -3.54
N PRO A 94 4.23 -13.18 -4.63
CA PRO A 94 4.28 -12.48 -5.92
C PRO A 94 3.33 -11.27 -6.05
N GLY A 95 2.82 -10.71 -4.94
CA GLY A 95 1.96 -9.53 -4.98
C GLY A 95 0.46 -9.85 -4.96
N ILE A 96 0.07 -10.83 -4.15
CA ILE A 96 -1.34 -11.15 -3.90
C ILE A 96 -2.01 -9.94 -3.23
N VAL A 97 -3.12 -9.47 -3.81
CA VAL A 97 -3.91 -8.38 -3.24
C VAL A 97 -4.58 -8.82 -1.95
N VAL A 98 -4.41 -8.03 -0.90
CA VAL A 98 -5.04 -8.25 0.41
C VAL A 98 -5.86 -7.04 0.82
N ASN A 99 -6.96 -7.30 1.52
CA ASN A 99 -7.74 -6.23 2.15
C ASN A 99 -7.12 -5.89 3.52
N PRO A 100 -6.48 -4.72 3.69
CA PRO A 100 -5.83 -4.36 4.95
C PRO A 100 -6.82 -4.04 6.08
N HIS A 101 -8.07 -3.70 5.74
CA HIS A 101 -9.10 -3.34 6.72
C HIS A 101 -9.54 -4.53 7.56
N ARG A 102 -9.42 -5.77 7.03
CA ARG A 102 -9.76 -7.01 7.76
C ARG A 102 -8.94 -7.22 9.03
N ARG A 103 -7.70 -6.70 9.07
CA ARG A 103 -6.80 -6.80 10.23
C ARG A 103 -6.65 -5.48 10.99
N ALA A 104 -7.41 -4.44 10.62
CA ALA A 104 -7.28 -3.13 11.21
C ALA A 104 -8.12 -3.02 12.49
N THR A 105 -7.45 -2.91 13.64
CA THR A 105 -8.08 -2.57 14.93
C THR A 105 -8.46 -1.10 14.99
N ALA A 106 -9.24 -0.69 16.00
CA ALA A 106 -9.57 0.72 16.23
C ALA A 106 -8.32 1.60 16.37
N HIS A 107 -7.31 1.10 17.10
CA HIS A 107 -6.01 1.75 17.24
C HIS A 107 -5.33 1.96 15.88
N VAL A 108 -5.23 0.91 15.05
CA VAL A 108 -4.65 1.00 13.70
C VAL A 108 -5.42 1.98 12.81
N ARG A 109 -6.75 2.03 12.90
CA ARG A 109 -7.56 3.00 12.15
C ARG A 109 -7.26 4.43 12.60
N GLY A 110 -7.19 4.68 13.91
CA GLY A 110 -6.79 5.97 14.46
C GLY A 110 -5.42 6.42 13.96
N LEU A 111 -4.44 5.52 14.01
CA LEU A 111 -3.11 5.74 13.42
C LEU A 111 -3.19 6.07 11.92
N ALA A 112 -3.98 5.33 11.15
CA ALA A 112 -4.12 5.56 9.72
C ALA A 112 -4.75 6.94 9.40
N HIS A 113 -5.66 7.43 10.24
CA HIS A 113 -6.26 8.77 10.09
C HIS A 113 -5.25 9.90 10.32
N GLN A 114 -4.30 9.71 11.23
CA GLN A 114 -3.26 10.71 11.53
C GLN A 114 -2.19 10.81 10.43
N ARG A 115 -2.11 9.84 9.52
CA ARG A 115 -1.10 9.77 8.47
C ARG A 115 -1.59 10.47 7.21
N ARG A 116 -0.67 11.16 6.53
CA ARG A 116 -0.92 11.78 5.23
C ARG A 116 -0.16 11.02 4.15
N TRP A 117 -0.87 10.61 3.12
CA TRP A 117 -0.25 9.99 1.95
C TRP A 117 0.24 11.08 1.01
N GLN A 118 1.52 11.06 0.67
CA GLN A 118 2.16 12.09 -0.17
C GLN A 118 2.69 11.55 -1.50
N LEU A 119 2.48 10.25 -1.78
CA LEU A 119 3.05 9.58 -2.95
C LEU A 119 2.10 9.57 -4.16
N GLY A 120 1.09 10.44 -4.16
CA GLY A 120 0.07 10.51 -5.22
C GLY A 120 -0.90 9.33 -5.24
N THR A 121 -1.74 9.30 -6.26
CA THR A 121 -2.75 8.26 -6.51
C THR A 121 -2.22 7.23 -7.51
N PRO A 122 -2.71 5.97 -7.47
CA PRO A 122 -2.28 4.96 -8.41
C PRO A 122 -2.77 5.29 -9.82
N VAL A 123 -1.97 4.95 -10.83
CA VAL A 123 -2.42 4.96 -12.22
C VAL A 123 -3.38 3.80 -12.39
N LYS A 124 -4.68 4.08 -12.53
CA LYS A 124 -5.68 3.04 -12.79
C LYS A 124 -5.43 2.38 -14.14
N ALA A 125 -5.38 1.05 -14.15
CA ALA A 125 -5.33 0.26 -15.37
C ALA A 125 -6.55 0.60 -16.26
N PRO A 126 -6.44 0.55 -17.61
CA PRO A 126 -7.53 0.90 -18.51
C PRO A 126 -8.83 0.12 -18.24
N SER A 127 -8.73 -1.15 -17.83
CA SER A 127 -9.88 -1.99 -17.47
C SER A 127 -10.65 -1.51 -16.24
N GLU A 128 -10.02 -0.76 -15.34
CA GLU A 128 -10.66 -0.15 -14.16
C GLU A 128 -11.22 1.25 -14.47
N ARG A 129 -10.95 1.81 -15.66
CA ARG A 129 -11.51 3.10 -16.12
C ARG A 129 -12.88 2.94 -16.77
N VAL A 130 -13.21 1.75 -17.26
CA VAL A 130 -14.53 1.42 -17.81
C VAL A 130 -15.49 1.07 -16.67
N GLY A 131 -15.65 1.98 -15.72
CA GLY A 131 -16.77 1.91 -14.79
C GLY A 131 -18.04 2.31 -15.53
N TRP A 132 -19.12 1.55 -15.35
CA TRP A 132 -20.59 1.83 -15.45
C TRP A 132 -21.20 2.82 -16.46
N TRP A 133 -20.45 3.78 -17.00
CA TRP A 133 -20.83 4.75 -18.03
C TRP A 133 -21.47 4.14 -19.29
N PRO A 134 -21.08 2.95 -19.78
CA PRO A 134 -21.76 2.36 -20.93
C PRO A 134 -23.25 2.15 -20.67
N TRP A 135 -23.62 1.73 -19.45
CA TRP A 135 -25.01 1.47 -19.08
C TRP A 135 -25.81 2.76 -18.88
N VAL A 136 -25.20 3.81 -18.34
CA VAL A 136 -25.86 5.12 -18.20
C VAL A 136 -26.22 5.71 -19.57
N VAL A 137 -25.32 5.62 -20.56
CA VAL A 137 -25.59 6.08 -21.93
C VAL A 137 -26.68 5.23 -22.59
N VAL A 138 -26.67 3.91 -22.40
CA VAL A 138 -27.74 3.03 -22.93
C VAL A 138 -29.11 3.36 -22.32
N VAL A 139 -29.18 3.55 -20.99
CA VAL A 139 -30.43 3.90 -20.31
C VAL A 139 -30.98 5.24 -20.77
N ILE A 140 -30.12 6.26 -20.92
CA ILE A 140 -30.53 7.58 -21.44
C ILE A 140 -31.04 7.46 -22.88
N SER A 141 -30.36 6.72 -23.75
CA SER A 141 -30.77 6.53 -25.15
C SER A 141 -32.11 5.79 -25.30
N VAL A 142 -32.37 4.79 -24.45
CA VAL A 142 -33.66 4.07 -24.44
C VAL A 142 -34.79 5.00 -23.96
N LEU A 143 -34.53 5.83 -22.95
CA LEU A 143 -35.53 6.78 -22.42
C LEU A 143 -35.85 7.92 -23.40
N THR A 144 -34.87 8.39 -24.18
CA THR A 144 -35.12 9.39 -25.24
C THR A 144 -35.86 8.80 -26.43
N LEU A 145 -35.53 7.58 -26.87
CA LEU A 145 -36.26 6.89 -27.94
C LEU A 145 -37.72 6.58 -27.55
N ALA A 146 -37.97 6.14 -26.31
CA ALA A 146 -39.32 5.88 -25.82
C ALA A 146 -40.22 7.13 -25.81
N ARG A 147 -39.63 8.31 -25.58
CA ARG A 147 -40.35 9.60 -25.64
C ARG A 147 -40.63 10.08 -27.07
N CYS A 148 -39.87 9.65 -28.07
CA CYS A 148 -40.10 10.02 -29.47
C CYS A 148 -41.16 9.14 -30.17
N VAL A 149 -41.45 7.95 -29.64
CA VAL A 149 -42.41 6.99 -30.23
C VAL A 149 -43.84 7.19 -29.69
N THR A 150 -44.02 7.98 -28.63
CA THR A 150 -45.32 8.22 -27.97
C THR A 150 -45.86 9.64 -28.14
N GLY A 151 -45.31 10.42 -29.07
CA GLY A 151 -45.76 11.78 -29.43
C GLY A 151 -46.43 11.84 -30.80
#